data_AF-A0A9D4Z9J8-F1
#
_entry.id   AF-A0A9D4Z9J8-F1
#
_cell.length_a   1.000
_cell.length_b   1.000
_cell.length_c   1.000
_cell.angle_alpha   90.00
_cell.angle_beta   90.00
_cell.angle_gamma   90.00
#
_symmetry.space_group_name_H-M   'P 1'
#
loop_
_entity.id
_entity.type
_entity.pdbx_description
1 polymer ?
#
loop_
_entity_poly.entity_id
_entity_poly.type
_entity_poly.pdbx_seq_one_letter_code
_entity_poly.pdbx_strand_id
1 'polypeptide(L)'
;MKLARNHIRARRASNLAHQDNSEKRTTRHYGVAESVRHACSSLAVKEEDIRHVLAACTQIRAVELKLGPGSDDSQRLMQMEETLQGRIIGQDEAVRVLSRAMRRAHTGVRDPDRPMASFVFAGPTGVGKTELAKALASFLFDSDEAV
;
A
#
# COMPACT_ATOMS: atom_id res chain seq x y z
N MET A 1 29.29 -31.84 69.05
CA MET A 1 29.61 -30.99 67.87
C MET A 1 28.60 -31.10 66.70
N LYS A 2 27.27 -31.15 66.93
CA LYS A 2 26.26 -31.18 65.85
C LYS A 2 25.39 -29.91 65.75
N LEU A 3 25.42 -29.00 66.73
CA LEU A 3 24.58 -27.79 66.73
C LEU A 3 25.10 -26.65 65.84
N ALA A 4 26.42 -26.49 65.66
CA ALA A 4 26.98 -25.35 64.91
C ALA A 4 26.78 -25.44 63.39
N ARG A 5 26.59 -26.65 62.83
CA ARG A 5 26.44 -26.85 61.37
C ARG A 5 25.01 -26.60 60.87
N ASN A 6 23.99 -26.69 61.73
CA ASN A 6 22.60 -26.48 61.33
C ASN A 6 22.26 -24.99 61.14
N HIS A 7 22.81 -24.09 61.96
CA HIS A 7 22.54 -22.65 61.84
C HIS A 7 23.13 -22.01 60.58
N ILE A 8 24.25 -22.53 60.05
CA ILE A 8 24.87 -22.01 58.83
C ILE A 8 24.04 -22.37 57.59
N ARG A 9 23.44 -23.57 57.54
CA ARG A 9 22.56 -24.00 56.43
C ARG A 9 21.25 -23.22 56.40
N ALA A 10 20.66 -22.94 57.57
CA ALA A 10 19.41 -22.17 57.66
C ALA A 10 19.58 -20.70 57.22
N ARG A 11 20.71 -20.05 57.59
CA ARG A 11 21.02 -18.68 57.14
C ARG A 11 21.26 -18.59 55.63
N ARG A 12 21.91 -19.59 55.04
CA ARG A 12 22.20 -19.62 53.60
C ARG A 12 20.93 -19.79 52.76
N ALA A 13 19.96 -20.58 53.23
CA ALA A 13 18.66 -20.76 52.57
C ALA A 13 17.81 -19.49 52.59
N SER A 14 17.79 -18.75 53.71
CA SER A 14 17.04 -17.50 53.81
C SER A 14 17.60 -16.42 52.87
N ASN A 15 18.93 -16.29 52.79
CA ASN A 15 19.56 -15.30 51.89
C ASN A 15 19.39 -15.67 50.41
N LEU A 16 19.47 -16.95 50.05
CA LEU A 16 19.24 -17.41 48.67
C LEU A 16 17.78 -17.18 48.22
N ALA A 17 16.81 -17.39 49.13
CA ALA A 17 15.40 -17.12 48.88
C ALA A 17 15.09 -15.62 48.71
N HIS A 18 15.84 -14.73 49.38
CA HIS A 18 15.73 -13.29 49.16
C HIS A 18 16.36 -12.84 47.83
N GLN A 19 17.47 -13.47 47.43
CA GLN A 19 18.19 -13.15 46.20
C GLN A 19 17.41 -13.60 44.93
N ASP A 20 16.79 -14.78 44.98
CA ASP A 20 15.88 -15.27 43.93
C ASP A 20 14.63 -14.39 43.77
N ASN A 21 14.15 -13.79 44.86
CA ASN A 21 12.92 -12.99 44.83
C ASN A 21 13.17 -11.55 44.33
N SER A 22 14.39 -11.03 44.47
CA SER A 22 14.81 -9.77 43.86
C SER A 22 14.96 -9.89 42.33
N GLU A 23 15.48 -11.00 41.81
CA GLU A 23 15.66 -11.23 40.37
C GLU A 23 14.33 -11.53 39.64
N LYS A 24 13.38 -12.19 40.32
CA LYS A 24 12.03 -12.45 39.78
C LYS A 24 11.13 -11.21 39.74
N ARG A 25 11.43 -10.18 40.55
CA ARG A 25 10.69 -8.91 40.56
C ARG A 25 11.16 -7.94 39.48
N THR A 26 12.45 -7.92 39.16
CA THR A 26 13.01 -7.06 38.10
C THR A 26 12.69 -7.57 36.69
N THR A 27 12.66 -8.89 36.49
CA THR A 27 12.30 -9.50 35.19
C THR A 27 10.83 -9.30 34.80
N ARG A 28 9.90 -9.17 35.75
CA ARG A 28 8.48 -8.87 35.46
C ARG A 28 8.26 -7.46 34.90
N HIS A 29 9.11 -6.49 35.23
CA HIS A 29 8.96 -5.12 34.74
C HIS A 29 9.48 -4.92 33.30
N TYR A 30 10.51 -5.67 32.89
CA TYR A 30 11.05 -5.57 31.53
C TYR A 30 10.13 -6.17 30.44
N GLY A 31 9.37 -7.24 30.76
CA GLY A 31 8.44 -7.85 29.81
C GLY A 31 7.20 -6.99 29.50
N VAL A 32 6.81 -6.09 30.42
CA VAL A 32 5.67 -5.17 30.20
C VAL A 32 6.04 -4.09 29.19
N ALA A 33 7.26 -3.53 29.25
CA ALA A 33 7.71 -2.51 28.30
C ALA A 33 7.81 -3.06 26.85
N GLU A 34 8.18 -4.32 26.69
CA GLU A 34 8.24 -4.98 25.38
C GLU A 34 6.84 -5.33 24.86
N SER A 35 5.94 -5.81 25.74
CA SER A 35 4.54 -6.10 25.39
C SER A 35 3.76 -4.84 25.01
N VAL A 36 4.00 -3.72 25.71
CA VAL A 36 3.38 -2.42 25.39
C VAL A 36 3.93 -1.85 24.08
N ARG A 37 5.22 -2.04 23.78
CA ARG A 37 5.79 -1.66 22.47
C ARG A 37 5.19 -2.48 21.32
N HIS A 38 5.01 -3.79 21.49
CA HIS A 38 4.34 -4.62 20.50
C HIS A 38 2.87 -4.23 20.31
N ALA A 39 2.12 -3.99 21.39
CA ALA A 39 0.75 -3.49 21.31
C ALA A 39 0.65 -2.11 20.66
N CYS A 40 1.64 -1.23 20.89
CA CYS A 40 1.71 0.08 20.27
C CYS A 40 2.09 0.00 18.78
N SER A 41 2.88 -1.00 18.37
CA SER A 41 3.20 -1.25 16.95
C SER A 41 2.00 -1.76 16.15
N SER A 42 1.07 -2.49 16.78
CA SER A 42 -0.19 -2.91 16.14
C SER A 42 -1.22 -1.78 15.98
N LEU A 43 -1.01 -0.64 16.64
CA LEU A 43 -1.85 0.56 16.51
C LEU A 43 -1.31 1.55 15.46
N ALA A 44 -0.20 1.22 14.78
CA ALA A 44 0.34 2.06 13.72
C ALA A 44 -0.57 1.98 12.48
N VAL A 45 -0.92 3.15 11.94
CA VAL A 45 -1.71 3.28 10.71
C VAL A 45 -0.88 2.75 9.54
N LYS A 46 -1.41 1.74 8.85
CA LYS A 46 -0.81 1.16 7.65
C LYS A 46 -1.40 1.79 6.40
N GLU A 47 -0.72 1.57 5.27
CA GLU A 47 -1.20 2.01 3.95
C GLU A 47 -2.58 1.40 3.64
N GLU A 48 -2.82 0.16 4.07
CA GLU A 48 -4.11 -0.52 3.94
C GLU A 48 -5.25 0.23 4.64
N ASP A 49 -4.97 0.77 5.82
CA ASP A 49 -5.97 1.49 6.62
C ASP A 49 -6.35 2.81 5.94
N ILE A 50 -5.36 3.55 5.44
CA ILE A 50 -5.56 4.79 4.66
C ILE A 50 -6.35 4.49 3.39
N ARG A 51 -5.98 3.43 2.67
CA ARG A 51 -6.64 2.98 1.44
C ARG A 51 -8.11 2.64 1.70
N HIS A 52 -8.42 1.91 2.76
CA HIS A 52 -9.78 1.54 3.13
C HIS A 52 -10.65 2.76 3.43
N VAL A 53 -10.12 3.73 4.18
CA VAL A 53 -10.85 4.97 4.50
C VAL A 53 -11.08 5.80 3.23
N LEU A 54 -10.07 5.95 2.38
CA LEU A 54 -10.22 6.68 1.11
C LEU A 54 -11.22 6.00 0.16
N ALA A 55 -11.25 4.67 0.08
CA ALA A 55 -12.23 3.92 -0.71
C ALA A 55 -13.66 4.12 -0.21
N ALA A 56 -13.82 4.19 1.12
CA ALA A 56 -15.12 4.37 1.74
C ALA A 56 -15.64 5.81 1.58
N CYS A 57 -14.73 6.80 1.62
CA CYS A 57 -15.08 8.21 1.54
C CYS A 57 -15.10 8.77 0.11
N THR A 58 -14.40 8.14 -0.83
CA THR A 58 -14.37 8.53 -2.23
C THR A 58 -15.03 7.43 -3.07
N GLN A 59 -15.90 7.77 -4.02
CA GLN A 59 -16.39 6.79 -5.00
C GLN A 59 -15.29 6.32 -5.98
N ILE A 60 -14.04 6.71 -5.75
CA ILE A 60 -12.87 6.22 -6.46
C ILE A 60 -12.49 4.89 -5.80
N ARG A 61 -12.66 3.78 -6.52
CA ARG A 61 -12.29 2.45 -6.02
C ARG A 61 -10.82 2.46 -5.63
N ALA A 62 -10.53 2.37 -4.33
CA ALA A 62 -9.15 2.37 -3.84
C ALA A 62 -8.34 1.11 -4.21
N VAL A 63 -8.93 0.19 -4.99
CA VAL A 63 -8.22 -0.96 -5.57
C VAL A 63 -7.11 -0.50 -6.54
N GLU A 64 -7.22 0.70 -7.12
CA GLU A 64 -6.20 1.29 -7.99
C GLU A 64 -5.19 2.18 -7.29
N LEU A 65 -5.36 2.44 -5.99
CA LEU A 65 -4.37 3.17 -5.23
C LEU A 65 -3.24 2.22 -4.80
N LYS A 66 -2.48 1.71 -5.79
CA LYS A 66 -1.07 1.37 -5.58
C LYS A 66 -0.31 2.69 -5.41
N LEU A 67 -0.51 3.31 -4.24
CA LEU A 67 -0.01 4.63 -3.88
C LEU A 67 1.48 4.49 -3.51
N GLY A 68 2.31 4.27 -4.53
CA GLY A 68 3.76 4.27 -4.41
C GLY A 68 4.43 4.59 -5.75
N PRO A 69 5.39 5.54 -5.82
CA PRO A 69 6.22 5.67 -7.01
C PRO A 69 7.10 4.43 -7.14
N GLY A 70 6.80 3.59 -8.11
CA GLY A 70 7.71 2.54 -8.59
C GLY A 70 7.13 1.13 -8.55
N SER A 71 6.46 0.71 -9.63
CA SER A 71 6.96 -0.34 -10.53
C SER A 71 5.87 -0.79 -11.52
N ASP A 72 4.68 -1.13 -11.02
CA ASP A 72 3.63 -1.75 -11.85
C ASP A 72 2.97 -0.76 -12.81
N ASP A 73 2.42 0.35 -12.30
CA ASP A 73 1.66 1.28 -13.15
C ASP A 73 2.55 1.98 -14.17
N SER A 74 3.76 2.34 -13.78
CA SER A 74 4.74 2.93 -14.69
C SER A 74 5.14 1.96 -15.81
N GLN A 75 5.37 0.68 -15.50
CA GLN A 75 5.66 -0.34 -16.53
C GLN A 75 4.43 -0.61 -17.42
N ARG A 76 3.23 -0.70 -16.84
CA ARG A 76 1.98 -0.85 -17.58
C ARG A 76 1.78 0.31 -18.55
N LEU A 77 1.98 1.55 -18.11
CA LEU A 77 1.89 2.74 -18.96
C LEU A 77 2.95 2.82 -20.07
N MET A 78 4.11 2.17 -19.91
CA MET A 78 5.09 2.04 -20.99
C MET A 78 4.57 1.13 -22.11
N GLN A 79 3.82 0.08 -21.77
CA GLN A 79 3.23 -0.89 -22.70
C GLN A 79 1.87 -0.45 -23.26
N MET A 80 1.32 0.70 -22.83
CA MET A 80 -0.03 1.12 -23.20
C MET A 80 -0.24 1.32 -24.70
N GLU A 81 0.77 1.85 -25.39
CA GLU A 81 0.68 2.14 -26.83
C GLU A 81 0.54 0.87 -27.65
N GLU A 82 1.37 -0.14 -27.36
CA GLU A 82 1.30 -1.48 -27.97
C GLU A 82 -0.01 -2.19 -27.63
N THR A 83 -0.43 -2.14 -26.35
CA THR A 83 -1.68 -2.76 -25.90
C THR A 83 -2.89 -2.20 -26.63
N LEU A 84 -2.97 -0.87 -26.79
CA LEU A 84 -4.08 -0.22 -27.47
C LEU A 84 -4.03 -0.43 -28.99
N GLN A 85 -2.84 -0.47 -29.60
CA GLN A 85 -2.68 -0.79 -31.03
C GLN A 85 -3.16 -2.20 -31.39
N GLY A 86 -3.05 -3.16 -30.47
CA GLY A 86 -3.59 -4.52 -30.66
C GLY A 86 -5.12 -4.55 -30.79
N ARG A 87 -5.84 -3.55 -30.25
CA ARG A 87 -7.30 -3.45 -30.28
C ARG A 87 -7.83 -2.41 -31.26
N ILE A 88 -7.08 -1.32 -31.48
CA ILE A 88 -7.48 -0.18 -32.30
C ILE A 88 -6.64 -0.15 -33.58
N ILE A 89 -7.26 -0.48 -34.70
CA ILE A 89 -6.59 -0.56 -36.00
C ILE A 89 -6.72 0.78 -36.75
N GLY A 90 -5.61 1.29 -37.28
CA GLY A 90 -5.60 2.45 -38.17
C GLY A 90 -5.78 3.81 -37.49
N GLN A 91 -5.49 3.90 -36.18
CA GLN A 91 -5.55 5.15 -35.39
C GLN A 91 -4.26 5.38 -34.57
N ASP A 92 -3.09 5.05 -35.14
CA ASP A 92 -1.80 5.06 -34.43
C ASP A 92 -1.46 6.42 -33.82
N GLU A 93 -1.79 7.51 -34.51
CA GLU A 93 -1.57 8.87 -34.00
C GLU A 93 -2.41 9.15 -32.74
N ALA A 94 -3.69 8.80 -32.76
CA ALA A 94 -4.57 9.01 -31.62
C ALA A 94 -4.07 8.21 -30.40
N VAL A 95 -3.68 6.95 -30.61
CA VAL A 95 -3.15 6.07 -29.56
C VAL A 95 -1.84 6.63 -28.99
N ARG A 96 -0.92 7.12 -29.82
CA ARG A 96 0.35 7.71 -29.40
C ARG A 96 0.18 9.00 -28.60
N VAL A 97 -0.69 9.91 -29.05
CA VAL A 97 -1.00 11.18 -28.34
C VAL A 97 -1.60 10.88 -26.98
N LEU A 98 -2.56 9.95 -26.93
CA LEU A 98 -3.21 9.54 -25.71
C LEU A 98 -2.21 8.90 -24.75
N SER A 99 -1.32 8.04 -25.28
CA SER A 99 -0.28 7.39 -24.49
C SER A 99 0.73 8.34 -23.89
N ARG A 100 1.16 9.33 -24.67
CA ARG A 100 2.02 10.40 -24.16
C ARG A 100 1.34 11.23 -23.08
N ALA A 101 0.06 11.57 -23.24
CA ALA A 101 -0.68 12.37 -22.27
C ALA A 101 -0.85 11.63 -20.93
N MET A 102 -1.19 10.34 -20.96
CA MET A 102 -1.34 9.54 -19.74
C MET A 102 -0.02 9.33 -19.01
N ARG A 103 1.07 9.04 -19.75
CA ARG A 103 2.42 8.98 -19.17
C ARG A 103 2.80 10.28 -18.47
N ARG A 104 2.49 11.44 -19.08
CA ARG A 104 2.72 12.74 -18.45
C ARG A 104 1.88 12.93 -17.19
N ALA A 105 0.59 12.61 -17.24
CA ALA A 105 -0.30 12.75 -16.10
C ALA A 105 0.13 11.93 -14.88
N HIS A 106 0.79 10.78 -15.10
CA HIS A 106 1.30 9.92 -14.05
C HIS A 106 2.57 10.45 -13.36
N THR A 107 3.37 11.29 -14.01
CA THR A 107 4.64 11.82 -13.42
C THR A 107 4.45 12.80 -12.25
N GLY A 108 3.21 13.08 -11.84
CA GLY A 108 2.91 13.99 -10.73
C GLY A 108 3.10 15.48 -11.04
N VAL A 109 3.62 15.84 -12.22
CA VAL A 109 3.74 17.24 -12.68
C VAL A 109 2.40 17.68 -13.26
N ARG A 110 1.42 17.93 -12.38
CA ARG A 110 0.06 18.35 -12.76
C ARG A 110 -0.51 19.33 -11.73
N ASP A 111 -1.29 20.28 -12.25
CA ASP A 111 -2.18 21.14 -11.47
C ASP A 111 -3.32 20.30 -10.85
N PRO A 112 -3.48 20.30 -9.51
CA PRO A 112 -4.52 19.52 -8.83
C PRO A 112 -5.94 19.94 -9.23
N ASP A 113 -6.15 21.20 -9.65
CA ASP A 113 -7.45 21.74 -10.03
C ASP A 113 -7.86 21.38 -11.47
N ARG A 114 -7.02 20.65 -12.19
CA ARG A 114 -7.27 20.24 -13.59
C ARG A 114 -7.36 18.73 -13.75
N PRO A 115 -8.15 18.23 -14.72
CA PRO A 115 -8.18 16.80 -15.04
C PRO A 115 -6.81 16.30 -15.53
N MET A 116 -6.56 15.00 -15.34
CA MET A 116 -5.32 14.32 -15.78
C MET A 116 -5.04 14.53 -17.27
N ALA A 117 -6.08 14.35 -18.07
CA ALA A 117 -6.09 14.62 -19.49
C ALA A 117 -7.53 14.90 -19.92
N SER A 118 -7.69 15.70 -20.98
CA SER A 118 -8.98 15.95 -21.63
C SER A 118 -8.79 15.70 -23.11
N PHE A 119 -9.65 14.85 -23.67
CA PHE A 119 -9.58 14.43 -25.07
C PHE A 119 -10.92 14.69 -25.76
N VAL A 120 -10.83 15.05 -27.05
CA VAL A 120 -11.99 15.17 -27.93
C VAL A 120 -11.73 14.30 -29.14
N PHE A 121 -12.61 13.33 -29.38
CA PHE A 121 -12.54 12.46 -30.55
C PHE A 121 -13.56 12.92 -31.59
N ALA A 122 -13.09 13.38 -32.75
CA ALA A 122 -13.95 13.89 -33.83
C ALA A 122 -13.82 13.08 -35.13
N GLY A 123 -14.84 13.14 -35.99
CA GLY A 123 -14.84 12.56 -37.34
C GLY A 123 -16.09 11.72 -37.65
N PRO A 124 -16.12 10.99 -38.79
CA PRO A 124 -17.27 10.21 -39.23
C PRO A 124 -17.57 9.04 -38.28
N THR A 125 -18.81 8.53 -38.32
CA THR A 125 -19.22 7.37 -37.53
C THR A 125 -18.49 6.10 -38.00
N GLY A 126 -18.34 5.11 -37.11
CA GLY A 126 -17.77 3.79 -37.46
C GLY A 126 -16.24 3.69 -37.49
N VAL A 127 -15.48 4.79 -37.35
CA VAL A 127 -14.00 4.76 -37.38
C VAL A 127 -13.31 4.37 -36.06
N GLY A 128 -14.07 3.97 -35.04
CA GLY A 128 -13.49 3.49 -33.77
C GLY A 128 -13.25 4.55 -32.67
N LYS A 129 -13.84 5.74 -32.75
CA LYS A 129 -13.74 6.77 -31.68
C LYS A 129 -14.22 6.28 -30.32
N THR A 130 -15.42 5.69 -30.30
CA THR A 130 -16.01 5.13 -29.08
C THR A 130 -15.24 3.90 -28.62
N GLU A 131 -14.73 3.10 -29.56
CA GLU A 131 -13.94 1.92 -29.24
C GLU A 131 -12.60 2.30 -28.59
N LEU A 132 -11.95 3.38 -29.04
CA LEU A 132 -10.75 3.90 -28.41
C LEU A 132 -11.00 4.33 -26.96
N ALA A 133 -12.15 4.96 -26.67
CA ALA A 133 -12.53 5.31 -25.30
C ALA A 133 -12.78 4.06 -24.43
N LYS A 134 -13.46 3.03 -24.97
CA LYS A 134 -13.68 1.76 -24.28
C LYS A 134 -12.39 0.98 -24.03
N ALA A 135 -11.52 0.91 -25.03
CA ALA A 135 -10.22 0.26 -24.92
C ALA A 135 -9.35 0.96 -23.86
N LEU A 136 -9.39 2.29 -23.80
CA LEU A 136 -8.72 3.05 -22.76
C LEU A 136 -9.31 2.77 -21.37
N ALA A 137 -10.63 2.77 -21.22
CA ALA A 137 -11.28 2.47 -19.94
C ALA A 137 -10.92 1.05 -19.45
N SER A 138 -11.00 0.08 -20.35
CA SER A 138 -10.61 -1.31 -20.09
C SER A 138 -9.13 -1.41 -19.70
N PHE A 139 -8.24 -0.70 -20.40
CA PHE A 139 -6.82 -0.64 -20.08
C PHE A 139 -6.52 0.03 -18.73
N LEU A 140 -7.32 0.98 -18.27
CA LEU A 140 -7.05 1.63 -16.98
C LEU A 140 -7.60 0.77 -15.84
N PHE A 141 -8.88 0.42 -15.91
CA PHE A 141 -9.64 -0.16 -14.82
C PHE A 141 -9.67 -1.69 -14.79
N ASP A 142 -8.99 -2.36 -15.73
CA ASP A 142 -9.04 -3.82 -15.93
C ASP A 142 -10.49 -4.35 -15.98
N SER A 143 -11.41 -3.55 -16.55
CA SER A 143 -12.81 -3.94 -16.66
C SER A 143 -13.43 -3.43 -17.96
N ASP A 144 -14.01 -4.35 -18.73
CA ASP A 144 -14.75 -4.02 -19.95
C ASP A 144 -16.11 -3.34 -19.68
N GLU A 145 -16.55 -3.31 -18.42
CA GLU A 145 -17.83 -2.72 -17.97
C GLU A 145 -17.70 -1.28 -17.44
N ALA A 146 -16.52 -0.65 -17.51
CA ALA A 146 -16.29 0.69 -16.95
C ALA A 146 -16.92 1.86 -17.74
N VAL A 147 -17.78 1.61 -18.72
CA VAL A 147 -18.33 2.64 -19.64
C VAL A 147 -19.84 2.67 -19.63
#